data_AF-Q8EVD2-F1
#
_entry.id   AF-Q8EVD2-F1
#
_cell.length_a   1.000
_cell.length_b   1.000
_cell.length_c   1.000
_cell.angle_alpha   90.00
_cell.angle_beta   90.00
_cell.angle_gamma   90.00
#
_symmetry.space_group_name_H-M   'P 1'
#
loop_
_entity.id
_entity.type
_entity.pdbx_description
1 polymer ?
#
loop_
_entity_poly.entity_id
_entity_poly.type
_entity_poly.pdbx_seq_one_letter_code
_entity_poly.pdbx_strand_id
1 'polypeptide(L)'
;MKSFNKKLNTFVSLSSFITVSLLSTTSLNSEKVISLDVTKLQSNSITKTNQKWIDSIKESAQNTNTIKIFFTRSAALVYQESIIALTYMLSLDATSQISNNQSIKPIAYFMRSDDYTNNRFDYSVIESNENLLLVKETNDITSVSNNELYNTHPLDNHLVKIYEYYKTLLDSGKKIDIWGADLSIDSIFNSGSYNGLSKLLPYINKIYTLSDGNAQTFSFAQTYVSRYKENNWTEVETKEKWQKLINNSTTDDERAQLLAQYRFQDFLKLSDVIVVFHILEYDDAPLHWGLTKEQMYDVYIFDIGYYGVSNQLYGTSNSNQIQKFISNYELFFKVNISNFLDFIEVGSNYYDKNKKNLVWMGDNLLPVDLSDQIINDEIQNTYASMVKKYPPNEYNYFFKHHPSYSIEDQIKLTNHIVEKANINPIIFKSFGWELFLSWDNYQQHINNSTYTPFFTSKTNQSINPQTSFVGLLYSTSVILTTYSFTLNEYGYTEEQAFLSIASSNFPIVGTYGLWGWNIYLSSEPYDENVSRNLNFLDSIYKPYQKFYEMYLNNKKTTNQFNREVNENTDNNSNSLKYFYIPLITLSLLVLIAACSYMFLKRKNKNEKQN
;
A
#
# COMPACT_ATOMS: atom_id res chain seq x y z
N MET A 1 43.40 73.91 -29.17
CA MET A 1 44.17 73.45 -28.00
C MET A 1 43.20 73.20 -26.86
N LYS A 2 43.07 71.92 -26.47
CA LYS A 2 42.55 71.34 -25.22
C LYS A 2 41.13 71.69 -24.71
N SER A 3 40.38 70.61 -24.47
CA SER A 3 39.27 70.45 -23.52
C SER A 3 37.88 70.91 -23.96
N PHE A 4 37.17 70.11 -24.77
CA PHE A 4 35.70 69.97 -24.65
C PHE A 4 35.10 68.75 -25.39
N ASN A 5 35.80 67.61 -25.47
CA ASN A 5 35.31 66.45 -26.26
C ASN A 5 35.60 65.07 -25.63
N LYS A 6 35.34 64.91 -24.32
CA LYS A 6 35.59 63.61 -23.64
C LYS A 6 34.50 63.16 -22.65
N LYS A 7 33.26 63.66 -22.78
CA LYS A 7 32.13 63.27 -21.89
C LYS A 7 30.88 62.71 -22.59
N LEU A 8 30.93 62.40 -23.89
CA LEU A 8 29.76 61.85 -24.62
C LEU A 8 29.89 60.38 -25.05
N ASN A 9 31.05 59.73 -24.84
CA ASN A 9 31.25 58.31 -25.17
C ASN A 9 31.21 57.36 -23.94
N THR A 10 30.85 57.86 -22.76
CA THR A 10 30.79 57.05 -21.52
C THR A 10 29.35 56.74 -21.08
N PHE A 11 28.35 57.03 -21.91
CA PHE A 11 26.93 56.82 -21.58
C PHE A 11 26.23 55.74 -22.43
N VAL A 12 26.95 55.07 -23.34
CA VAL A 12 26.40 54.01 -24.21
C VAL A 12 27.00 52.61 -23.91
N SER A 13 27.94 52.50 -22.95
CA SER A 13 28.51 51.21 -22.54
C SER A 13 28.15 50.80 -21.10
N LEU A 14 27.17 51.44 -20.47
CA LEU A 14 26.75 51.15 -19.08
C LEU A 14 25.33 50.58 -18.96
N SER A 15 24.64 50.33 -20.08
CA SER A 15 23.29 49.75 -20.11
C SER A 15 23.25 48.26 -20.46
N SER A 16 24.41 47.62 -20.69
CA SER A 16 24.53 46.19 -21.04
C SER A 16 25.25 45.34 -19.98
N PHE A 17 25.44 45.85 -18.76
CA PHE A 17 26.12 45.12 -17.68
C PHE A 17 25.34 45.02 -16.34
N ILE A 18 24.06 45.43 -16.30
CA ILE A 18 23.24 45.41 -15.06
C ILE A 18 22.10 44.36 -15.13
N THR A 19 22.04 43.51 -16.16
CA THR A 19 21.01 42.46 -16.29
C THR A 19 21.51 41.03 -16.08
N VAL A 20 22.73 40.83 -15.57
CA VAL A 20 23.30 39.47 -15.33
C VAL A 20 23.76 39.23 -13.88
N SER A 21 23.63 40.18 -12.96
CA SER A 21 24.08 40.02 -11.56
C SER A 21 22.95 39.84 -10.53
N LEU A 22 21.76 39.38 -10.93
CA LEU A 22 20.65 39.03 -10.01
C LEU A 22 20.36 37.51 -9.93
N LEU A 23 21.25 36.67 -10.48
CA LEU A 23 21.26 35.22 -10.24
C LEU A 23 22.49 34.85 -9.41
N SER A 24 22.62 35.43 -8.22
CA SER A 24 23.52 34.92 -7.18
C SER A 24 22.66 34.42 -6.02
N THR A 25 22.33 33.13 -6.12
CA THR A 25 22.21 32.17 -5.00
C THR A 25 22.13 32.81 -3.62
N THR A 26 20.91 33.01 -3.12
CA THR A 26 20.66 32.97 -1.69
C THR A 26 20.98 31.55 -1.22
N SER A 27 22.20 31.36 -0.73
CA SER A 27 22.58 30.20 0.06
C SER A 27 21.73 30.22 1.33
N LEU A 28 20.60 29.53 1.30
CA LEU A 28 19.95 29.04 2.49
C LEU A 28 21.00 28.22 3.25
N ASN A 29 21.19 28.55 4.53
CA ASN A 29 22.05 27.83 5.45
C ASN A 29 21.83 26.33 5.28
N SER A 30 22.88 25.64 4.83
CA SER A 30 22.96 24.19 4.91
C SER A 30 22.97 23.84 6.40
N GLU A 31 21.80 23.52 6.94
CA GLU A 31 21.75 22.67 8.11
C GLU A 31 22.57 21.43 7.81
N LYS A 32 23.36 21.08 8.81
CA LYS A 32 24.37 20.03 8.80
C LYS A 32 23.66 18.70 8.48
N VAL A 33 23.57 18.36 7.19
CA VAL A 33 23.13 17.05 6.72
C VAL A 33 24.10 16.04 7.32
N ILE A 34 23.62 15.32 8.34
CA ILE A 34 24.25 14.09 8.79
C ILE A 34 24.13 13.15 7.59
N SER A 35 25.22 12.99 6.84
CA SER A 35 25.30 12.00 5.78
C SER A 35 25.30 10.62 6.42
N LEU A 36 24.09 10.09 6.69
CA LEU A 36 23.89 8.67 6.88
C LEU A 36 24.33 7.99 5.59
N ASP A 37 25.29 7.08 5.69
CA ASP A 37 25.78 6.25 4.59
C ASP A 37 24.67 5.25 4.20
N VAL A 38 23.68 5.74 3.43
CA VAL A 38 22.48 5.03 2.96
C VAL A 38 22.86 3.78 2.13
N THR A 39 24.04 3.80 1.51
CA THR A 39 24.52 2.70 0.66
C THR A 39 24.86 1.41 1.39
N LYS A 40 25.05 1.44 2.72
CA LYS A 40 25.35 0.23 3.51
C LYS A 40 24.13 -0.47 4.11
N LEU A 41 22.96 0.17 4.13
CA LEU A 41 21.74 -0.37 4.74
C LEU A 41 20.80 -1.03 3.72
N GLN A 42 20.88 -0.70 2.43
CA GLN A 42 19.83 -1.03 1.47
C GLN A 42 19.92 -2.38 0.73
N SER A 43 21.00 -3.17 0.85
CA SER A 43 21.13 -4.39 -0.01
C SER A 43 21.27 -5.73 0.71
N ASN A 44 21.46 -5.75 2.04
CA ASN A 44 21.76 -7.00 2.76
C ASN A 44 20.74 -7.40 3.84
N SER A 45 19.88 -6.49 4.33
CA SER A 45 18.81 -6.82 5.29
C SER A 45 17.51 -7.23 4.59
N ILE A 46 17.07 -6.45 3.59
CA ILE A 46 15.81 -6.64 2.84
C ILE A 46 15.79 -8.00 2.12
N THR A 47 16.90 -8.41 1.51
CA THR A 47 17.04 -9.72 0.86
C THR A 47 16.97 -10.89 1.84
N LYS A 48 17.31 -10.68 3.12
CA LYS A 48 17.21 -11.71 4.15
C LYS A 48 15.79 -11.83 4.71
N THR A 49 15.04 -10.73 4.79
CA THR A 49 13.67 -10.76 5.33
C THR A 49 12.65 -11.28 4.33
N ASN A 50 12.77 -10.94 3.04
CA ASN A 50 11.94 -11.58 1.99
C ASN A 50 12.23 -13.08 1.84
N GLN A 51 13.49 -13.51 2.03
CA GLN A 51 13.82 -14.94 1.94
C GLN A 51 13.08 -15.77 2.99
N LYS A 52 12.81 -15.22 4.18
CA LYS A 52 12.05 -15.92 5.22
C LYS A 52 10.62 -16.26 4.75
N TRP A 53 10.00 -15.42 3.92
CA TRP A 53 8.68 -15.68 3.33
C TRP A 53 8.73 -16.94 2.44
N ILE A 54 9.65 -16.96 1.48
CA ILE A 54 9.87 -18.10 0.59
C ILE A 54 10.24 -19.37 1.37
N ASP A 55 11.15 -19.27 2.32
CA ASP A 55 11.60 -20.39 3.14
C ASP A 55 10.45 -20.96 3.96
N SER A 56 9.58 -20.11 4.52
CA SER A 56 8.43 -20.54 5.32
C SER A 56 7.39 -21.26 4.48
N ILE A 57 7.14 -20.79 3.25
CA ILE A 57 6.27 -21.48 2.29
C ILE A 57 6.86 -22.85 1.94
N LYS A 58 8.16 -22.91 1.59
CA LYS A 58 8.83 -24.18 1.24
C LYS A 58 8.88 -25.16 2.38
N GLU A 59 9.27 -24.70 3.57
CA GLU A 59 9.34 -25.52 4.79
C GLU A 59 7.98 -26.13 5.10
N SER A 60 6.93 -25.31 5.09
CA SER A 60 5.57 -25.79 5.32
C SER A 60 5.16 -26.77 4.22
N ALA A 61 5.35 -26.44 2.94
CA ALA A 61 4.95 -27.31 1.83
C ALA A 61 5.68 -28.67 1.81
N GLN A 62 6.94 -28.71 2.22
CA GLN A 62 7.76 -29.94 2.24
C GLN A 62 7.50 -30.81 3.48
N ASN A 63 6.90 -30.26 4.53
CA ASN A 63 6.60 -30.99 5.76
C ASN A 63 5.34 -31.86 5.61
N THR A 64 5.53 -33.10 5.14
CA THR A 64 4.44 -34.08 4.97
C THR A 64 3.83 -34.57 6.29
N ASN A 65 4.41 -34.20 7.45
CA ASN A 65 3.88 -34.54 8.76
C ASN A 65 2.90 -33.49 9.32
N THR A 66 2.46 -32.55 8.50
CA THR A 66 1.61 -31.44 8.93
C THR A 66 0.41 -31.24 7.99
N ILE A 67 -0.74 -30.93 8.59
CA ILE A 67 -1.95 -30.45 7.93
C ILE A 67 -1.84 -28.94 7.78
N LYS A 68 -2.32 -28.37 6.68
CA LYS A 68 -2.29 -26.92 6.44
C LYS A 68 -3.67 -26.32 6.58
N ILE A 69 -3.79 -25.29 7.41
CA ILE A 69 -5.06 -24.60 7.62
C ILE A 69 -4.87 -23.13 7.32
N PHE A 70 -5.61 -22.62 6.35
CA PHE A 70 -5.63 -21.21 5.97
C PHE A 70 -6.89 -20.54 6.52
N PHE A 71 -6.74 -19.55 7.39
CA PHE A 71 -7.80 -18.66 7.85
C PHE A 71 -7.69 -17.32 7.15
N THR A 72 -8.49 -17.14 6.10
CA THR A 72 -8.54 -15.85 5.41
C THR A 72 -9.53 -14.90 6.07
N ARG A 73 -9.43 -13.62 5.71
CA ARG A 73 -10.36 -12.57 6.11
C ARG A 73 -10.62 -11.66 4.92
N SER A 74 -11.64 -10.80 4.97
CA SER A 74 -12.00 -9.85 3.91
C SER A 74 -10.98 -8.72 3.64
N ALA A 75 -9.68 -9.00 3.74
CA ALA A 75 -8.57 -8.11 3.41
C ALA A 75 -7.87 -8.62 2.15
N ALA A 76 -7.77 -7.77 1.13
CA ALA A 76 -7.23 -8.16 -0.18
C ALA A 76 -5.79 -8.70 -0.11
N LEU A 77 -4.94 -8.12 0.75
CA LEU A 77 -3.55 -8.55 0.88
C LEU A 77 -3.43 -9.94 1.53
N VAL A 78 -4.24 -10.23 2.55
CA VAL A 78 -4.27 -11.57 3.16
C VAL A 78 -4.68 -12.63 2.13
N TYR A 79 -5.66 -12.34 1.27
CA TYR A 79 -6.02 -13.23 0.16
C TYR A 79 -4.87 -13.42 -0.82
N GLN A 80 -4.16 -12.36 -1.19
CA GLN A 80 -3.00 -12.45 -2.09
C GLN A 80 -1.90 -13.34 -1.52
N GLU A 81 -1.48 -13.09 -0.27
CA GLU A 81 -0.39 -13.83 0.37
C GLU A 81 -0.77 -15.29 0.65
N SER A 82 -2.01 -15.54 1.08
CA SER A 82 -2.48 -16.92 1.31
C SER A 82 -2.58 -17.73 0.02
N ILE A 83 -3.00 -17.12 -1.10
CA ILE A 83 -3.09 -17.80 -2.40
C ILE A 83 -1.70 -18.07 -3.00
N ILE A 84 -0.70 -17.22 -2.78
CA ILE A 84 0.69 -17.51 -3.13
C ILE A 84 1.14 -18.81 -2.45
N ALA A 85 1.00 -18.88 -1.12
CA ALA A 85 1.39 -20.05 -0.34
C ALA A 85 0.59 -21.30 -0.73
N LEU A 86 -0.74 -21.17 -0.84
CA LEU A 86 -1.64 -22.27 -1.18
C LEU A 86 -1.33 -22.86 -2.55
N THR A 87 -1.20 -22.02 -3.58
CA THR A 87 -1.00 -22.49 -4.97
C THR A 87 0.30 -23.27 -5.09
N TYR A 88 1.35 -22.83 -4.40
CA TYR A 88 2.59 -23.59 -4.32
C TYR A 88 2.41 -24.93 -3.61
N MET A 89 1.78 -24.97 -2.44
CA MET A 89 1.54 -26.21 -1.70
C MET A 89 0.70 -27.23 -2.48
N LEU A 90 -0.30 -26.75 -3.23
CA LEU A 90 -1.14 -27.59 -4.08
C LEU A 90 -0.43 -28.12 -5.33
N SER A 91 0.70 -27.51 -5.72
CA SER A 91 1.49 -27.93 -6.87
C SER A 91 2.47 -29.06 -6.58
N LEU A 92 2.77 -29.32 -5.30
CA LEU A 92 3.76 -30.32 -4.90
C LEU A 92 3.16 -31.70 -4.69
N ASP A 93 3.84 -32.72 -5.20
CA ASP A 93 3.46 -34.13 -5.03
C ASP A 93 3.52 -34.58 -3.56
N ALA A 94 4.38 -33.97 -2.74
CA ALA A 94 4.52 -34.28 -1.31
C ALA A 94 3.19 -34.15 -0.54
N THR A 95 2.31 -33.25 -1.00
CA THR A 95 0.99 -33.01 -0.43
C THR A 95 0.02 -34.17 -0.70
N SER A 96 0.18 -34.85 -1.84
CA SER A 96 -0.64 -36.02 -2.23
C SER A 96 -0.30 -37.29 -1.42
N GLN A 97 0.91 -37.37 -0.86
CA GLN A 97 1.35 -38.52 -0.07
C GLN A 97 0.79 -38.53 1.37
N ILE A 98 0.13 -37.45 1.80
CA ILE A 98 -0.45 -37.35 3.15
C ILE A 98 -1.75 -38.16 3.24
N SER A 99 -2.45 -38.39 2.12
CA SER A 99 -3.72 -39.13 2.08
C SER A 99 -3.53 -40.61 1.70
N ASN A 100 -3.17 -41.45 2.67
CA ASN A 100 -3.44 -42.90 2.53
C ASN A 100 -4.95 -43.22 2.68
N ASN A 101 -5.74 -42.25 3.15
CA ASN A 101 -7.21 -42.29 3.24
C ASN A 101 -7.76 -41.20 2.32
N GLN A 102 -8.37 -41.57 1.19
CA GLN A 102 -8.85 -40.65 0.15
C GLN A 102 -9.91 -39.62 0.61
N SER A 103 -10.45 -39.75 1.83
CA SER A 103 -11.52 -38.90 2.36
C SER A 103 -11.08 -37.65 3.13
N ILE A 104 -9.88 -37.62 3.73
CA ILE A 104 -9.41 -36.47 4.53
C ILE A 104 -8.41 -35.65 3.73
N LYS A 105 -8.78 -34.40 3.44
CA LYS A 105 -7.96 -33.47 2.65
C LYS A 105 -6.86 -32.85 3.53
N PRO A 106 -5.57 -32.91 3.16
CA PRO A 106 -4.48 -32.41 4.02
C PRO A 106 -4.35 -30.88 4.08
N ILE A 107 -5.06 -30.15 3.22
CA ILE A 107 -5.12 -28.69 3.22
C ILE A 107 -6.57 -28.24 3.36
N ALA A 108 -6.86 -27.36 4.31
CA ALA A 108 -8.14 -26.66 4.40
C ALA A 108 -7.96 -25.15 4.21
N TYR A 109 -8.86 -24.55 3.42
CA TYR A 109 -8.88 -23.13 3.14
C TYR A 109 -10.23 -22.53 3.52
N PHE A 110 -10.24 -21.77 4.62
CA PHE A 110 -11.42 -21.10 5.15
C PHE A 110 -11.57 -19.74 4.48
N MET A 111 -12.70 -19.55 3.80
CA MET A 111 -13.05 -18.33 3.09
C MET A 111 -14.36 -17.75 3.61
N ARG A 112 -14.49 -16.42 3.60
CA ARG A 112 -15.75 -15.78 3.99
C ARG A 112 -16.85 -16.21 3.02
N SER A 113 -18.00 -16.63 3.57
CA SER A 113 -19.12 -17.13 2.75
C SER A 113 -19.54 -16.13 1.66
N ASP A 114 -19.59 -14.83 1.99
CA ASP A 114 -19.96 -13.77 1.04
C ASP A 114 -18.98 -13.63 -0.13
N ASP A 115 -17.67 -13.87 0.08
CA ASP A 115 -16.68 -13.75 -0.98
C ASP A 115 -16.89 -14.86 -2.03
N TYR A 116 -17.35 -16.04 -1.60
CA TYR A 116 -17.76 -17.13 -2.49
C TYR A 116 -19.10 -16.87 -3.17
N THR A 117 -20.15 -16.51 -2.42
CA THR A 117 -21.50 -16.32 -2.98
C THR A 117 -21.58 -15.15 -3.95
N ASN A 118 -20.84 -14.07 -3.67
CA ASN A 118 -20.76 -12.91 -4.57
C ASN A 118 -19.76 -13.12 -5.70
N ASN A 119 -19.15 -14.31 -5.79
CA ASN A 119 -18.18 -14.66 -6.81
C ASN A 119 -17.06 -13.60 -6.89
N ARG A 120 -16.51 -13.21 -5.73
CA ARG A 120 -15.45 -12.19 -5.67
C ARG A 120 -14.14 -12.70 -6.26
N PHE A 121 -13.81 -13.95 -5.99
CA PHE A 121 -12.64 -14.66 -6.50
C PHE A 121 -13.07 -15.90 -7.29
N ASP A 122 -12.25 -16.32 -8.25
CA ASP A 122 -12.48 -17.55 -9.01
C ASP A 122 -11.84 -18.74 -8.29
N TYR A 123 -12.61 -19.36 -7.39
CA TYR A 123 -12.15 -20.54 -6.66
C TYR A 123 -12.00 -21.79 -7.55
N SER A 124 -12.56 -21.80 -8.77
CA SER A 124 -12.51 -22.98 -9.66
C SER A 124 -11.08 -23.36 -10.04
N VAL A 125 -10.14 -22.41 -9.99
CA VAL A 125 -8.71 -22.62 -10.26
C VAL A 125 -8.00 -23.49 -9.22
N ILE A 126 -8.58 -23.63 -8.03
CA ILE A 126 -8.05 -24.45 -6.93
C ILE A 126 -9.03 -25.53 -6.43
N GLU A 127 -10.34 -25.35 -6.62
CA GLU A 127 -11.41 -26.21 -6.09
C GLU A 127 -11.33 -27.66 -6.58
N SER A 128 -10.84 -27.87 -7.81
CA SER A 128 -10.72 -29.23 -8.36
C SER A 128 -9.55 -30.03 -7.77
N ASN A 129 -8.73 -29.44 -6.88
CA ASN A 129 -7.57 -30.12 -6.33
C ASN A 129 -8.00 -31.13 -5.25
N GLU A 130 -7.62 -32.38 -5.44
CA GLU A 130 -7.98 -33.47 -4.53
C GLU A 130 -7.35 -33.38 -3.13
N ASN A 131 -6.41 -32.47 -2.90
CA ASN A 131 -5.79 -32.25 -1.59
C ASN A 131 -6.39 -31.09 -0.82
N LEU A 132 -7.34 -30.35 -1.43
CA LEU A 132 -7.93 -29.14 -0.87
C LEU A 132 -9.34 -29.40 -0.34
N LEU A 133 -9.60 -28.92 0.86
CA LEU A 133 -10.93 -28.69 1.41
C LEU A 133 -11.19 -27.19 1.40
N LEU A 134 -12.10 -26.74 0.53
CA LEU A 134 -12.63 -25.38 0.57
C LEU A 134 -13.74 -25.31 1.63
N VAL A 135 -13.60 -24.42 2.61
CA VAL A 135 -14.56 -24.28 3.72
C VAL A 135 -15.16 -22.88 3.68
N LYS A 136 -16.43 -22.80 3.29
CA LYS A 136 -17.26 -21.57 3.35
C LYS A 136 -18.28 -21.65 4.49
N GLU A 137 -18.71 -22.87 4.79
CA GLU A 137 -19.63 -23.21 5.87
C GLU A 137 -19.07 -24.41 6.62
N THR A 138 -19.38 -24.50 7.90
CA THR A 138 -18.92 -25.62 8.71
C THR A 138 -19.53 -26.97 8.34
N ASN A 139 -20.61 -27.00 7.54
CA ASN A 139 -21.16 -28.24 6.96
C ASN A 139 -20.26 -28.86 5.87
N ASP A 140 -19.35 -28.07 5.27
CA ASP A 140 -18.35 -28.57 4.32
C ASP A 140 -17.40 -29.57 5.00
N ILE A 141 -17.34 -29.51 6.33
CA ILE A 141 -16.65 -30.45 7.20
C ILE A 141 -17.65 -31.56 7.55
N THR A 142 -17.61 -32.66 6.79
CA THR A 142 -18.68 -33.69 6.63
C THR A 142 -19.01 -34.55 7.88
N SER A 143 -18.96 -34.02 9.10
CA SER A 143 -19.27 -34.75 10.33
C SER A 143 -20.19 -34.02 11.30
N VAL A 144 -20.70 -32.82 10.98
CA VAL A 144 -21.45 -32.00 11.95
C VAL A 144 -22.69 -31.35 11.34
N SER A 145 -23.81 -31.35 12.08
CA SER A 145 -25.17 -30.97 11.62
C SER A 145 -25.51 -29.48 11.77
N ASN A 146 -24.54 -28.61 12.07
CA ASN A 146 -24.81 -27.22 12.45
C ASN A 146 -24.28 -26.25 11.39
N ASN A 147 -25.19 -25.52 10.75
CA ASN A 147 -24.87 -24.53 9.74
C ASN A 147 -24.31 -23.23 10.34
N GLU A 148 -23.03 -23.25 10.72
CA GLU A 148 -22.29 -22.03 11.10
C GLU A 148 -21.48 -21.53 9.90
N LEU A 149 -21.65 -20.25 9.56
CA LEU A 149 -20.92 -19.57 8.49
C LEU A 149 -19.53 -19.19 8.96
N TYR A 150 -18.52 -19.41 8.11
CA TYR A 150 -17.21 -18.83 8.35
C TYR A 150 -17.24 -17.34 7.99
N ASN A 151 -17.30 -16.52 9.03
CA ASN A 151 -17.14 -15.08 8.93
C ASN A 151 -15.65 -14.70 8.92
N THR A 152 -15.37 -13.40 8.95
CA THR A 152 -14.02 -12.81 8.95
C THR A 152 -13.04 -13.41 9.98
N HIS A 153 -13.54 -13.95 11.10
CA HIS A 153 -12.71 -14.55 12.15
C HIS A 153 -13.21 -15.97 12.51
N PRO A 154 -12.31 -16.96 12.67
CA PRO A 154 -12.68 -18.27 13.18
C PRO A 154 -13.20 -18.19 14.62
N LEU A 155 -14.30 -18.89 14.87
CA LEU A 155 -14.88 -19.05 16.21
C LEU A 155 -14.37 -20.35 16.82
N ASP A 156 -14.41 -20.45 18.15
CA ASP A 156 -13.98 -21.65 18.87
C ASP A 156 -14.72 -22.92 18.43
N ASN A 157 -16.01 -22.82 18.09
CA ASN A 157 -16.76 -23.95 17.50
C ASN A 157 -16.19 -24.41 16.14
N HIS A 158 -15.68 -23.49 15.31
CA HIS A 158 -15.02 -23.86 14.05
C HIS A 158 -13.77 -24.69 14.34
N LEU A 159 -13.03 -24.34 15.39
CA LEU A 159 -11.84 -25.07 15.83
C LEU A 159 -12.18 -26.48 16.33
N VAL A 160 -13.29 -26.65 17.07
CA VAL A 160 -13.78 -27.99 17.45
C VAL A 160 -14.06 -28.84 16.21
N LYS A 161 -14.72 -28.28 15.20
CA LYS A 161 -15.05 -29.01 13.96
C LYS A 161 -13.81 -29.37 13.15
N ILE A 162 -12.83 -28.48 13.08
CA ILE A 162 -11.51 -28.74 12.50
C ILE A 162 -10.84 -29.91 13.22
N TYR A 163 -10.80 -29.88 14.55
CA TYR A 163 -10.22 -30.96 15.34
C TYR A 163 -10.89 -32.31 15.04
N GLU A 164 -12.23 -32.37 15.06
CA GLU A 164 -12.97 -33.61 14.80
C GLU A 164 -12.73 -34.15 13.39
N TYR A 165 -12.68 -33.28 12.38
CA TYR A 165 -12.38 -33.68 10.99
C TYR A 165 -11.00 -34.30 10.83
N TYR A 166 -10.00 -33.69 11.49
CA TYR A 166 -8.61 -34.13 11.40
C TYR A 166 -8.20 -35.16 12.44
N LYS A 167 -9.10 -35.52 13.37
CA LYS A 167 -8.79 -36.31 14.57
C LYS A 167 -7.94 -37.54 14.29
N THR A 168 -8.32 -38.37 13.30
CA THR A 168 -7.55 -39.58 12.96
C THR A 168 -6.12 -39.28 12.51
N LEU A 169 -5.90 -38.19 11.77
CA LEU A 169 -4.56 -37.75 11.37
C LEU A 169 -3.79 -37.20 12.57
N LEU A 170 -4.43 -36.39 13.41
CA LEU A 170 -3.84 -35.82 14.61
C LEU A 170 -3.42 -36.91 15.61
N ASP A 171 -4.27 -37.89 15.86
CA ASP A 171 -4.00 -39.05 16.73
C ASP A 171 -2.86 -39.93 16.18
N SER A 172 -2.62 -39.92 14.86
CA SER A 172 -1.47 -40.58 14.24
C SER A 172 -0.13 -39.83 14.41
N GLY A 173 -0.15 -38.66 15.06
CA GLY A 173 1.02 -37.83 15.31
C GLY A 173 1.25 -36.73 14.28
N LYS A 174 0.29 -36.49 13.37
CA LYS A 174 0.34 -35.30 12.48
C LYS A 174 0.18 -34.03 13.29
N LYS A 175 0.82 -32.97 12.83
CA LYS A 175 0.72 -31.63 13.40
C LYS A 175 -0.01 -30.68 12.44
N ILE A 176 -0.17 -29.42 12.82
CA ILE A 176 -0.89 -28.40 12.06
C ILE A 176 0.00 -27.18 11.86
N ASP A 177 0.08 -26.71 10.62
CA ASP A 177 0.54 -25.37 10.30
C ASP A 177 -0.68 -24.49 10.05
N ILE A 178 -0.77 -23.38 10.76
CA ILE A 178 -1.84 -22.39 10.60
C ILE A 178 -1.28 -21.19 9.83
N TRP A 179 -1.95 -20.78 8.76
CA TRP A 179 -1.70 -19.56 8.03
C TRP A 179 -2.92 -18.65 8.19
N GLY A 180 -2.78 -17.45 8.74
CA GLY A 180 -3.97 -16.63 8.94
C GLY A 180 -3.69 -15.18 9.26
N ALA A 181 -4.71 -14.34 9.09
CA ALA A 181 -4.59 -12.93 9.40
C ALA A 181 -4.32 -12.70 10.89
N ASP A 182 -3.48 -11.73 11.23
CA ASP A 182 -3.15 -11.34 12.61
C ASP A 182 -4.37 -11.29 13.55
N LEU A 183 -5.44 -10.57 13.18
CA LEU A 183 -6.67 -10.48 13.97
C LEU A 183 -7.46 -11.78 14.04
N SER A 184 -7.44 -12.58 12.98
CA SER A 184 -8.15 -13.86 12.98
C SER A 184 -7.48 -14.84 13.95
N ILE A 185 -6.15 -14.81 14.01
CA ILE A 185 -5.41 -15.57 15.02
C ILE A 185 -5.60 -14.97 16.42
N ASP A 186 -5.52 -13.65 16.56
CA ASP A 186 -5.76 -12.99 17.85
C ASP A 186 -7.15 -13.31 18.42
N SER A 187 -8.18 -13.26 17.57
CA SER A 187 -9.56 -13.58 17.94
C SER A 187 -9.73 -15.03 18.39
N ILE A 188 -8.92 -15.97 17.90
CA ILE A 188 -8.94 -17.37 18.36
C ILE A 188 -8.49 -17.45 19.82
N PHE A 189 -7.39 -16.78 20.15
CA PHE A 189 -6.81 -16.80 21.50
C PHE A 189 -7.58 -15.92 22.49
N ASN A 190 -8.43 -15.02 22.00
CA ASN A 190 -9.19 -14.05 22.82
C ASN A 190 -10.71 -14.26 22.76
N SER A 191 -11.17 -15.40 22.24
CA SER A 191 -12.59 -15.71 22.01
C SER A 191 -13.46 -15.78 23.27
N GLY A 192 -12.84 -16.01 24.45
CA GLY A 192 -13.54 -16.26 25.71
C GLY A 192 -14.15 -17.67 25.84
N SER A 193 -14.12 -18.49 24.78
CA SER A 193 -14.43 -19.92 24.77
C SER A 193 -13.22 -20.68 24.22
N TYR A 194 -12.71 -21.66 24.97
CA TYR A 194 -11.45 -22.32 24.65
C TYR A 194 -11.58 -23.82 24.42
N ASN A 195 -12.77 -24.34 24.12
CA ASN A 195 -13.00 -25.78 23.92
C ASN A 195 -12.33 -26.30 22.65
N GLY A 196 -12.42 -25.54 21.55
CA GLY A 196 -11.78 -25.91 20.29
C GLY A 196 -10.29 -25.61 20.29
N LEU A 197 -9.90 -24.42 20.75
CA LEU A 197 -8.49 -24.04 20.82
C LEU A 197 -7.70 -24.95 21.77
N SER A 198 -8.26 -25.33 22.93
CA SER A 198 -7.56 -26.22 23.86
C SER A 198 -7.27 -27.58 23.23
N LYS A 199 -8.19 -28.13 22.43
CA LYS A 199 -7.99 -29.40 21.73
C LYS A 199 -6.96 -29.33 20.61
N LEU A 200 -6.90 -28.22 19.89
CA LEU A 200 -6.00 -28.07 18.74
C LEU A 200 -4.56 -27.73 19.15
N LEU A 201 -4.36 -26.96 20.21
CA LEU A 201 -3.05 -26.44 20.63
C LEU A 201 -1.93 -27.50 20.70
N PRO A 202 -2.14 -28.70 21.27
CA PRO A 202 -1.10 -29.74 21.32
C PRO A 202 -0.60 -30.20 19.95
N TYR A 203 -1.38 -29.96 18.90
CA TYR A 203 -1.07 -30.35 17.53
C TYR A 203 -0.50 -29.22 16.69
N ILE A 204 -0.42 -27.99 17.18
CA ILE A 204 0.17 -26.87 16.42
C ILE A 204 1.68 -27.08 16.30
N ASN A 205 2.17 -27.05 15.06
CA ASN A 205 3.59 -27.00 14.73
C ASN A 205 4.04 -25.53 14.56
N LYS A 206 3.40 -24.80 13.64
CA LYS A 206 3.69 -23.39 13.38
C LYS A 206 2.44 -22.56 13.13
N ILE A 207 2.51 -21.28 13.46
CA ILE A 207 1.51 -20.26 13.17
C ILE A 207 2.19 -19.16 12.36
N TYR A 208 1.77 -19.02 11.11
CA TYR A 208 2.20 -17.97 10.19
C TYR A 208 1.12 -16.87 10.19
N THR A 209 1.43 -15.71 10.73
CA THR A 209 0.50 -14.58 10.77
C THR A 209 0.74 -13.65 9.59
N LEU A 210 -0.35 -13.25 8.94
CA LEU A 210 -0.35 -12.37 7.77
C LEU A 210 -1.00 -11.05 8.16
N SER A 211 -0.22 -9.97 8.16
CA SER A 211 -0.75 -8.62 8.38
C SER A 211 -1.16 -7.97 7.06
N ASP A 212 -2.26 -7.22 7.05
CA ASP A 212 -2.62 -6.33 5.93
C ASP A 212 -2.18 -4.87 6.15
N GLY A 213 -1.44 -4.57 7.22
CA GLY A 213 -0.79 -3.29 7.47
C GLY A 213 -1.74 -2.13 7.79
N ASN A 214 -2.94 -2.43 8.31
CA ASN A 214 -3.90 -1.41 8.71
C ASN A 214 -3.77 -1.03 10.20
N ALA A 215 -4.66 -0.14 10.66
CA ALA A 215 -4.68 0.33 12.06
C ALA A 215 -4.79 -0.84 13.06
N GLN A 216 -5.43 -1.94 12.65
CA GLN A 216 -5.61 -3.11 13.49
C GLN A 216 -4.31 -3.87 13.72
N THR A 217 -3.43 -3.97 12.71
CA THR A 217 -2.09 -4.52 12.90
C THR A 217 -1.27 -3.70 13.90
N PHE A 218 -1.43 -2.38 13.88
CA PHE A 218 -0.80 -1.54 14.89
C PHE A 218 -1.34 -1.84 16.29
N SER A 219 -2.66 -1.92 16.46
CA SER A 219 -3.26 -2.30 17.73
C SER A 219 -2.75 -3.65 18.21
N PHE A 220 -2.53 -4.60 17.30
CA PHE A 220 -1.95 -5.91 17.60
C PHE A 220 -0.53 -5.78 18.18
N ALA A 221 0.33 -4.96 17.57
CA ALA A 221 1.68 -4.70 18.07
C ALA A 221 1.69 -3.90 19.39
N GLN A 222 0.80 -2.92 19.58
CA GLN A 222 0.68 -2.19 20.84
C GLN A 222 0.22 -3.07 22.00
N THR A 223 -0.68 -4.00 21.73
CA THR A 223 -1.10 -5.01 22.72
C THR A 223 0.09 -5.85 23.14
N TYR A 224 0.95 -6.27 22.20
CA TYR A 224 2.21 -6.94 22.54
C TYR A 224 3.07 -6.08 23.46
N VAL A 225 3.32 -4.81 23.14
CA VAL A 225 4.18 -3.97 23.97
C VAL A 225 3.60 -3.79 25.38
N SER A 226 2.30 -3.55 25.48
CA SER A 226 1.63 -3.40 26.77
C SER A 226 1.77 -4.66 27.62
N ARG A 227 1.55 -5.83 27.03
CA ARG A 227 1.69 -7.13 27.71
C ARG A 227 3.13 -7.46 28.05
N TYR A 228 4.08 -7.17 27.16
CA TYR A 228 5.49 -7.34 27.44
C TYR A 228 5.94 -6.51 28.63
N LYS A 229 5.46 -5.26 28.77
CA LYS A 229 5.77 -4.41 29.93
C LYS A 229 5.11 -4.87 31.22
N GLU A 230 3.91 -5.46 31.12
CA GLU A 230 3.19 -6.01 32.28
C GLU A 230 3.84 -7.31 32.78
N ASN A 231 4.14 -8.22 31.86
CA ASN A 231 4.59 -9.58 32.17
C ASN A 231 6.12 -9.69 32.27
N ASN A 232 6.84 -8.96 31.40
CA ASN A 232 8.30 -8.94 31.24
C ASN A 232 8.93 -10.35 31.16
N TRP A 233 8.28 -11.27 30.46
CA TRP A 233 8.78 -12.64 30.31
C TRP A 233 10.00 -12.68 29.38
N THR A 234 11.02 -13.40 29.82
CA THR A 234 12.13 -13.82 28.96
C THR A 234 11.64 -14.81 27.90
N GLU A 235 12.44 -15.01 26.85
CA GLU A 235 12.13 -16.02 25.82
C GLU A 235 12.04 -17.43 26.42
N VAL A 236 12.88 -17.74 27.42
CA VAL A 236 12.85 -19.02 28.15
C VAL A 236 11.52 -19.19 28.90
N GLU A 237 11.11 -18.19 29.68
CA GLU A 237 9.82 -18.23 30.41
C GLU A 237 8.62 -18.30 29.47
N THR A 238 8.70 -17.60 28.34
CA THR A 238 7.69 -17.64 27.27
C THR A 238 7.58 -19.06 26.71
N LYS A 239 8.73 -19.69 26.42
CA LYS A 239 8.80 -21.07 25.92
C LYS A 239 8.28 -22.09 26.92
N GLU A 240 8.58 -21.94 28.21
CA GLU A 240 8.03 -22.81 29.26
C GLU A 240 6.51 -22.72 29.36
N LYS A 241 5.95 -21.51 29.27
CA LYS A 241 4.48 -21.30 29.29
C LYS A 241 3.82 -21.85 28.04
N TRP A 242 4.43 -21.65 26.87
CA TRP A 242 3.97 -22.27 25.63
C TRP A 242 4.00 -23.79 25.72
N GLN A 243 5.09 -24.37 26.22
CA GLN A 243 5.20 -25.82 26.42
C GLN A 243 4.12 -26.38 27.35
N LYS A 244 3.73 -25.65 28.41
CA LYS A 244 2.59 -26.04 29.25
C LYS A 244 1.28 -26.03 28.47
N LEU A 245 1.06 -25.07 27.58
CA LEU A 245 -0.14 -25.06 26.73
C LEU A 245 -0.15 -26.24 25.75
N ILE A 246 0.97 -26.61 25.14
CA ILE A 246 0.98 -27.64 24.10
C ILE A 246 1.25 -29.06 24.62
N ASN A 247 1.49 -29.24 25.92
CA ASN A 247 1.78 -30.55 26.49
C ASN A 247 0.53 -31.45 26.46
N ASN A 248 0.70 -32.68 25.96
CA ASN A 248 -0.35 -33.71 25.93
C ASN A 248 -0.80 -34.15 27.33
N SER A 249 0.04 -33.96 28.35
CA SER A 249 -0.33 -34.27 29.74
C SER A 249 -1.21 -33.20 30.39
N THR A 250 -1.30 -32.00 29.81
CA THR A 250 -2.21 -30.96 30.27
C THR A 250 -3.60 -31.27 29.75
N THR A 251 -4.60 -31.31 30.63
CA THR A 251 -5.99 -31.56 30.23
C THR A 251 -6.57 -30.38 29.46
N ASP A 252 -7.63 -30.60 28.68
CA ASP A 252 -8.28 -29.53 27.91
C ASP A 252 -8.84 -28.42 28.83
N ASP A 253 -9.36 -28.79 30.01
CA ASP A 253 -9.86 -27.85 31.01
C ASP A 253 -8.74 -27.01 31.64
N GLU A 254 -7.63 -27.63 32.02
CA GLU A 254 -6.45 -26.91 32.53
C GLU A 254 -5.90 -25.96 31.47
N ARG A 255 -5.85 -26.40 30.21
CA ARG A 255 -5.39 -25.57 29.09
C ARG A 255 -6.33 -24.40 28.85
N ALA A 256 -7.64 -24.59 28.92
CA ALA A 256 -8.63 -23.52 28.84
C ALA A 256 -8.45 -22.49 29.96
N GLN A 257 -8.13 -22.92 31.19
CA GLN A 257 -7.82 -22.01 32.31
C GLN A 257 -6.54 -21.21 32.08
N LEU A 258 -5.50 -21.82 31.49
CA LEU A 258 -4.27 -21.12 31.12
C LEU A 258 -4.53 -20.10 30.00
N LEU A 259 -5.33 -20.45 28.98
CA LEU A 259 -5.72 -19.55 27.90
C LEU A 259 -6.54 -18.36 28.37
N ALA A 260 -7.31 -18.49 29.46
CA ALA A 260 -7.97 -17.35 30.07
C ALA A 260 -6.98 -16.29 30.60
N GLN A 261 -5.79 -16.71 31.03
CA GLN A 261 -4.75 -15.85 31.61
C GLN A 261 -3.78 -15.30 30.54
N TYR A 262 -3.47 -16.11 29.54
CA TYR A 262 -2.52 -15.78 28.49
C TYR A 262 -3.23 -15.11 27.30
N ARG A 263 -2.46 -14.43 26.47
CA ARG A 263 -2.91 -13.90 25.17
C ARG A 263 -1.95 -14.33 24.10
N PHE A 264 -2.40 -14.33 22.86
CA PHE A 264 -1.55 -14.68 21.72
C PHE A 264 -0.26 -13.85 21.69
N GLN A 265 -0.36 -12.55 22.01
CA GLN A 265 0.77 -11.64 22.01
C GLN A 265 1.87 -12.06 22.99
N ASP A 266 1.56 -12.77 24.07
CA ASP A 266 2.60 -13.20 25.02
C ASP A 266 3.63 -14.13 24.39
N PHE A 267 3.28 -14.79 23.28
CA PHE A 267 4.10 -15.84 22.66
C PHE A 267 4.84 -15.39 21.40
N LEU A 268 4.66 -14.15 20.94
CA LEU A 268 5.19 -13.69 19.65
C LEU A 268 6.72 -13.74 19.54
N LYS A 269 7.45 -13.77 20.67
CA LYS A 269 8.91 -13.94 20.67
C LYS A 269 9.38 -15.34 20.25
N LEU A 270 8.49 -16.33 20.23
CA LEU A 270 8.83 -17.70 19.87
C LEU A 270 8.84 -17.85 18.34
N SER A 271 9.88 -17.31 17.68
CA SER A 271 9.98 -17.31 16.21
C SER A 271 10.15 -18.70 15.58
N ASP A 272 10.44 -19.72 16.39
CA ASP A 272 10.39 -21.14 16.02
C ASP A 272 8.95 -21.67 15.88
N VAL A 273 7.97 -21.00 16.50
CA VAL A 273 6.55 -21.39 16.52
C VAL A 273 5.69 -20.38 15.77
N ILE A 274 5.83 -19.08 16.07
CA ILE A 274 5.02 -18.01 15.51
C ILE A 274 5.89 -17.15 14.60
N VAL A 275 5.53 -17.09 13.32
CA VAL A 275 6.22 -16.30 12.31
C VAL A 275 5.30 -15.19 11.85
N VAL A 276 5.70 -13.94 12.05
CA VAL A 276 4.89 -12.77 11.70
C VAL A 276 5.36 -12.17 10.39
N PHE A 277 4.46 -12.07 9.42
CA PHE A 277 4.71 -11.40 8.15
C PHE A 277 3.95 -10.07 8.04
N HIS A 278 4.62 -9.07 7.48
CA HIS A 278 4.15 -7.69 7.38
C HIS A 278 4.60 -7.02 6.06
N ILE A 279 4.00 -5.89 5.68
CA ILE A 279 4.42 -5.10 4.49
C ILE A 279 5.80 -4.44 4.70
N LEU A 280 6.11 -4.11 5.94
CA LEU A 280 7.28 -3.38 6.40
C LEU A 280 7.75 -3.92 7.76
N GLU A 281 9.05 -3.88 8.01
CA GLU A 281 9.63 -4.17 9.33
C GLU A 281 9.26 -3.09 10.37
N TYR A 282 9.24 -3.48 11.64
CA TYR A 282 9.10 -2.58 12.78
C TYR A 282 10.45 -2.05 13.26
N ASP A 283 11.36 -1.67 12.36
CA ASP A 283 12.75 -1.39 12.74
C ASP A 283 12.91 -0.31 13.82
N ASP A 284 12.07 0.73 13.78
CA ASP A 284 12.12 1.84 14.74
C ASP A 284 11.04 1.72 15.83
N ALA A 285 10.01 0.90 15.62
CA ALA A 285 8.87 0.79 16.54
C ALA A 285 9.25 0.40 17.98
N PRO A 286 10.21 -0.52 18.26
CA PRO A 286 10.66 -0.78 19.62
C PRO A 286 11.04 0.51 20.36
N LEU A 287 11.90 1.34 19.76
CA LEU A 287 12.36 2.59 20.38
C LEU A 287 11.18 3.53 20.69
N HIS A 288 10.22 3.65 19.78
CA HIS A 288 9.05 4.51 19.95
C HIS A 288 8.04 3.99 20.97
N TRP A 289 8.00 2.68 21.18
CA TRP A 289 7.20 2.09 22.25
C TRP A 289 7.99 1.89 23.55
N GLY A 290 9.23 2.36 23.62
CA GLY A 290 10.08 2.28 24.81
C GLY A 290 10.57 0.86 25.12
N LEU A 291 10.80 0.06 24.08
CA LEU A 291 11.42 -1.26 24.10
C LEU A 291 12.72 -1.26 23.28
N THR A 292 13.61 -2.22 23.53
CA THR A 292 14.76 -2.50 22.64
C THR A 292 14.36 -3.46 21.53
N LYS A 293 15.18 -3.58 20.47
CA LYS A 293 14.91 -4.52 19.36
C LYS A 293 14.78 -5.96 19.85
N GLU A 294 15.59 -6.37 20.83
CA GLU A 294 15.59 -7.71 21.45
C GLU A 294 14.35 -7.97 22.33
N GLN A 295 13.65 -6.92 22.72
CA GLN A 295 12.40 -6.99 23.49
C GLN A 295 11.17 -7.07 22.58
N MET A 296 11.30 -6.74 21.30
CA MET A 296 10.25 -6.93 20.30
C MET A 296 10.31 -8.34 19.71
N TYR A 297 9.18 -8.76 19.13
CA TYR A 297 9.14 -9.96 18.30
C TYR A 297 9.65 -9.67 16.89
N ASP A 298 10.16 -10.71 16.23
CA ASP A 298 10.62 -10.61 14.85
C ASP A 298 9.43 -10.43 13.89
N VAL A 299 9.62 -9.56 12.91
CA VAL A 299 8.69 -9.37 11.80
C VAL A 299 9.45 -9.49 10.49
N TYR A 300 8.87 -10.24 9.57
CA TYR A 300 9.44 -10.49 8.25
C TYR A 300 8.58 -9.85 7.17
N ILE A 301 9.20 -9.40 6.08
CA ILE A 301 8.48 -8.81 4.96
C ILE A 301 7.99 -9.93 4.04
N PHE A 302 6.72 -9.90 3.63
CA PHE A 302 6.24 -10.77 2.55
C PHE A 302 6.62 -10.21 1.18
N ASP A 303 6.96 -11.09 0.25
CA ASP A 303 7.28 -10.72 -1.14
C ASP A 303 5.98 -10.72 -1.96
N ILE A 304 5.45 -9.52 -2.23
CA ILE A 304 4.22 -9.32 -3.01
C ILE A 304 4.45 -9.42 -4.54
N GLY A 305 5.71 -9.61 -4.97
CA GLY A 305 6.09 -9.73 -6.38
C GLY A 305 5.88 -11.13 -6.92
N TYR A 306 4.63 -11.57 -7.13
CA TYR A 306 4.31 -12.97 -7.44
C TYR A 306 5.07 -13.57 -8.65
N TYR A 307 5.45 -12.76 -9.66
CA TYR A 307 6.36 -13.20 -10.73
C TYR A 307 7.75 -13.58 -10.19
N GLY A 308 8.36 -12.75 -9.34
CA GLY A 308 9.63 -13.02 -8.67
C GLY A 308 9.54 -14.19 -7.70
N VAL A 309 8.48 -14.22 -6.89
CA VAL A 309 8.19 -15.32 -5.95
C VAL A 309 8.11 -16.66 -6.66
N SER A 310 7.42 -16.73 -7.81
CA SER A 310 7.31 -17.99 -8.57
C SER A 310 8.68 -18.55 -8.97
N ASN A 311 9.61 -17.69 -9.40
CA ASN A 311 10.98 -18.09 -9.72
C ASN A 311 11.74 -18.57 -8.48
N GLN A 312 11.56 -17.90 -7.34
CA GLN A 312 12.20 -18.29 -6.08
C GLN A 312 11.65 -19.62 -5.56
N LEU A 313 10.36 -19.89 -5.73
CA LEU A 313 9.69 -21.11 -5.30
C LEU A 313 10.08 -22.33 -6.16
N TYR A 314 9.99 -22.22 -7.48
CA TYR A 314 10.20 -23.36 -8.40
C TYR A 314 11.60 -23.47 -9.01
N GLY A 315 12.42 -22.42 -8.86
CA GLY A 315 13.67 -22.27 -9.60
C GLY A 315 13.44 -21.85 -11.06
N THR A 316 14.39 -21.10 -11.62
CA THR A 316 14.25 -20.48 -12.96
C THR A 316 14.18 -21.48 -14.13
N SER A 317 14.53 -22.74 -13.92
CA SER A 317 14.51 -23.79 -14.94
C SER A 317 13.14 -24.45 -15.14
N ASN A 318 12.18 -24.23 -14.24
CA ASN A 318 10.89 -24.93 -14.25
C ASN A 318 9.76 -24.06 -14.81
N SER A 319 9.91 -23.67 -16.09
CA SER A 319 9.03 -22.71 -16.76
C SER A 319 7.56 -23.14 -16.74
N ASN A 320 7.25 -24.43 -16.89
CA ASN A 320 5.87 -24.91 -16.91
C ASN A 320 5.16 -24.72 -15.57
N GLN A 321 5.81 -25.02 -14.44
CA GLN A 321 5.22 -24.81 -13.12
C GLN A 321 5.10 -23.31 -12.78
N ILE A 322 6.10 -22.52 -13.16
CA ILE A 322 6.06 -21.05 -13.02
C ILE A 322 4.85 -20.47 -13.76
N GLN A 323 4.66 -20.83 -15.04
CA GLN A 323 3.54 -20.32 -15.83
C GLN A 323 2.19 -20.78 -15.31
N LYS A 324 2.08 -22.03 -14.86
CA LYS A 324 0.85 -22.53 -14.22
C LYS A 324 0.54 -21.78 -12.92
N PHE A 325 1.55 -21.51 -12.09
CA PHE A 325 1.39 -20.74 -10.86
C PHE A 325 0.90 -19.31 -11.15
N ILE A 326 1.56 -18.61 -12.08
CA ILE A 326 1.20 -17.25 -12.51
C ILE A 326 -0.24 -17.24 -13.02
N SER A 327 -0.58 -18.15 -13.94
CA SER A 327 -1.92 -18.22 -14.53
C SER A 327 -2.99 -18.52 -13.48
N ASN A 328 -2.77 -19.46 -12.57
CA ASN A 328 -3.72 -19.76 -11.49
C ASN A 328 -3.91 -18.57 -10.56
N TYR A 329 -2.83 -17.86 -10.22
CA TYR A 329 -2.88 -16.66 -9.37
C TYR A 329 -3.68 -15.53 -10.03
N GLU A 330 -3.39 -15.19 -11.28
CA GLU A 330 -4.10 -14.14 -12.01
C GLU A 330 -5.59 -14.48 -12.20
N LEU A 331 -5.89 -15.73 -12.60
CA LEU A 331 -7.26 -16.20 -12.79
C LEU A 331 -8.06 -16.20 -11.49
N PHE A 332 -7.45 -16.52 -10.34
CA PHE A 332 -8.11 -16.42 -9.03
C PHE A 332 -8.66 -15.01 -8.78
N PHE A 333 -7.92 -13.97 -9.17
CA PHE A 333 -8.35 -12.56 -9.10
C PHE A 333 -9.16 -12.11 -10.32
N LYS A 334 -9.55 -13.03 -11.20
CA LYS A 334 -10.34 -12.78 -12.41
C LYS A 334 -9.70 -11.81 -13.38
N VAL A 335 -8.37 -11.77 -13.39
CA VAL A 335 -7.60 -11.00 -14.35
C VAL A 335 -6.92 -11.97 -15.28
N ASN A 336 -7.04 -11.73 -16.59
CA ASN A 336 -6.25 -12.44 -17.60
C ASN A 336 -5.39 -11.38 -18.29
N ILE A 337 -4.12 -11.29 -17.88
CA ILE A 337 -3.31 -10.11 -18.14
C ILE A 337 -2.41 -10.35 -19.34
N SER A 338 -2.79 -9.82 -20.49
CA SER A 338 -1.93 -9.81 -21.69
C SER A 338 -1.26 -8.45 -21.90
N ASN A 339 -1.92 -7.36 -21.52
CA ASN A 339 -1.43 -5.99 -21.70
C ASN A 339 -2.03 -5.03 -20.66
N PHE A 340 -1.52 -3.79 -20.62
CA PHE A 340 -1.94 -2.77 -19.65
C PHE A 340 -3.45 -2.45 -19.71
N LEU A 341 -4.03 -2.43 -20.91
CA LEU A 341 -5.45 -2.09 -21.07
C LEU A 341 -6.37 -3.17 -20.48
N ASP A 342 -5.87 -4.39 -20.24
CA ASP A 342 -6.66 -5.46 -19.63
C ASP A 342 -7.00 -5.15 -18.16
N PHE A 343 -6.29 -4.22 -17.53
CA PHE A 343 -6.61 -3.71 -16.21
C PHE A 343 -7.71 -2.64 -16.22
N ILE A 344 -8.01 -2.04 -17.37
CA ILE A 344 -8.97 -0.95 -17.48
C ILE A 344 -10.36 -1.51 -17.74
N GLU A 345 -11.33 -1.08 -16.93
CA GLU A 345 -12.74 -1.41 -17.10
C GLU A 345 -13.46 -0.33 -17.92
N VAL A 346 -13.17 0.96 -17.66
CA VAL A 346 -13.78 2.10 -18.36
C VAL A 346 -12.71 3.11 -18.78
N GLY A 347 -12.87 3.68 -19.98
CA GLY A 347 -12.06 4.83 -20.42
C GLY A 347 -10.71 4.47 -21.03
N SER A 348 -10.52 3.25 -21.52
CA SER A 348 -9.27 2.81 -22.15
C SER A 348 -8.85 3.70 -23.34
N ASN A 349 -9.83 4.27 -24.05
CA ASN A 349 -9.63 5.22 -25.16
C ASN A 349 -9.11 6.60 -24.71
N TYR A 350 -9.14 6.92 -23.41
CA TYR A 350 -8.61 8.17 -22.86
C TYR A 350 -7.17 8.06 -22.37
N TYR A 351 -6.64 6.84 -22.28
CA TYR A 351 -5.27 6.61 -21.86
C TYR A 351 -4.27 7.11 -22.93
N ASP A 352 -3.35 7.97 -22.50
CA ASP A 352 -2.20 8.39 -23.30
C ASP A 352 -0.90 7.99 -22.61
N LYS A 353 -0.17 7.06 -23.21
CA LYS A 353 1.11 6.56 -22.68
C LYS A 353 2.19 7.63 -22.52
N ASN A 354 2.05 8.80 -23.17
CA ASN A 354 3.03 9.89 -23.07
C ASN A 354 2.74 10.81 -21.88
N LYS A 355 1.59 10.68 -21.23
CA LYS A 355 1.23 11.42 -20.03
C LYS A 355 1.72 10.69 -18.78
N LYS A 356 1.85 11.45 -17.69
CA LYS A 356 2.04 10.89 -16.34
C LYS A 356 0.73 10.29 -15.84
N ASN A 357 0.77 9.51 -14.78
CA ASN A 357 -0.42 8.88 -14.21
C ASN A 357 -0.75 9.50 -12.85
N LEU A 358 -2.01 9.84 -12.66
CA LEU A 358 -2.57 10.23 -11.36
C LEU A 358 -3.58 9.15 -10.96
N VAL A 359 -3.36 8.49 -9.84
CA VAL A 359 -4.24 7.41 -9.36
C VAL A 359 -4.99 7.88 -8.13
N TRP A 360 -6.32 8.01 -8.26
CA TRP A 360 -7.21 8.24 -7.14
C TRP A 360 -7.40 6.95 -6.35
N MET A 361 -7.09 7.01 -5.05
CA MET A 361 -7.29 5.97 -4.04
C MET A 361 -8.13 6.51 -2.89
N GLY A 362 -8.96 5.67 -2.25
CA GLY A 362 -9.56 6.00 -0.95
C GLY A 362 -11.08 6.15 -0.93
N ASP A 363 -11.79 5.20 -1.53
CA ASP A 363 -13.22 5.22 -1.79
C ASP A 363 -14.08 4.39 -0.83
N ASN A 364 -13.53 3.35 -0.17
CA ASN A 364 -14.26 2.43 0.73
C ASN A 364 -14.93 3.07 1.96
N LEU A 365 -14.71 4.37 2.18
CA LEU A 365 -15.22 5.14 3.32
C LEU A 365 -15.93 6.43 2.88
N LEU A 366 -16.11 6.65 1.57
CA LEU A 366 -16.96 7.73 1.10
C LEU A 366 -18.42 7.32 1.36
N PRO A 367 -19.21 8.13 2.09
CA PRO A 367 -20.61 7.83 2.28
C PRO A 367 -21.27 7.82 0.90
N VAL A 368 -21.85 6.70 0.49
CA VAL A 368 -22.65 6.61 -0.75
C VAL A 368 -23.93 7.45 -0.63
N ASP A 369 -24.18 8.02 0.54
CA ASP A 369 -25.18 9.05 0.74
C ASP A 369 -24.70 10.40 0.21
N LEU A 370 -24.77 10.50 -1.12
CA LEU A 370 -24.52 11.70 -1.91
C LEU A 370 -25.53 12.83 -1.64
N SER A 371 -26.32 12.77 -0.57
CA SER A 371 -27.31 13.81 -0.25
C SER A 371 -26.77 14.93 0.66
N ASP A 372 -25.65 14.71 1.37
CA ASP A 372 -25.05 15.75 2.21
C ASP A 372 -24.21 16.72 1.36
N GLN A 373 -24.77 17.91 1.13
CA GLN A 373 -24.14 18.94 0.31
C GLN A 373 -22.77 19.40 0.84
N ILE A 374 -22.56 19.41 2.16
CA ILE A 374 -21.32 19.90 2.76
C ILE A 374 -20.18 18.91 2.47
N ILE A 375 -20.44 17.62 2.65
CA ILE A 375 -19.49 16.55 2.35
C ILE A 375 -19.17 16.53 0.85
N ASN A 376 -20.21 16.59 0.02
CA ASN A 376 -20.05 16.61 -1.44
C ASN A 376 -19.22 17.81 -1.91
N ASP A 377 -19.49 18.99 -1.35
CA ASP A 377 -18.74 20.19 -1.70
C ASP A 377 -17.27 20.08 -1.31
N GLU A 378 -16.93 19.53 -0.14
CA GLU A 378 -15.54 19.27 0.23
C GLU A 378 -14.86 18.32 -0.78
N ILE A 379 -15.47 17.18 -1.07
CA ILE A 379 -14.93 16.17 -2.00
C ILE A 379 -14.68 16.79 -3.39
N GLN A 380 -15.72 17.40 -3.98
CA GLN A 380 -15.66 17.90 -5.35
C GLN A 380 -14.76 19.13 -5.48
N ASN A 381 -14.74 20.03 -4.50
CA ASN A 381 -13.86 21.20 -4.52
C ASN A 381 -12.39 20.79 -4.35
N THR A 382 -12.12 19.78 -3.52
CA THR A 382 -10.78 19.22 -3.38
C THR A 382 -10.34 18.52 -4.65
N TYR A 383 -11.19 17.72 -5.29
CA TYR A 383 -10.87 17.10 -6.58
C TYR A 383 -10.62 18.15 -7.66
N ALA A 384 -11.45 19.19 -7.76
CA ALA A 384 -11.24 20.29 -8.70
C ALA A 384 -9.88 21.00 -8.49
N SER A 385 -9.45 21.17 -7.24
CA SER A 385 -8.11 21.69 -6.92
C SER A 385 -7.01 20.70 -7.29
N MET A 386 -7.21 19.39 -7.14
CA MET A 386 -6.26 18.39 -7.63
C MET A 386 -6.06 18.47 -9.15
N VAL A 387 -7.14 18.67 -9.92
CA VAL A 387 -7.07 18.84 -11.38
C VAL A 387 -6.32 20.10 -11.78
N LYS A 388 -6.38 21.18 -10.98
CA LYS A 388 -5.54 22.38 -11.19
C LYS A 388 -4.06 22.10 -10.90
N LYS A 389 -3.77 21.34 -9.83
CA LYS A 389 -2.39 20.95 -9.46
C LYS A 389 -1.76 19.99 -10.47
N TYR A 390 -2.57 19.11 -11.05
CA TYR A 390 -2.16 18.07 -12.00
C TYR A 390 -2.97 18.20 -13.29
N PRO A 391 -2.53 19.03 -14.27
CA PRO A 391 -3.35 19.36 -15.45
C PRO A 391 -3.68 18.15 -16.37
N PRO A 392 -4.90 18.06 -16.96
CA PRO A 392 -5.32 16.92 -17.80
C PRO A 392 -4.57 16.72 -19.11
N ASN A 393 -3.86 17.75 -19.60
CA ASN A 393 -2.99 17.64 -20.75
C ASN A 393 -1.66 16.91 -20.41
N GLU A 394 -1.29 16.84 -19.13
CA GLU A 394 -0.05 16.22 -18.65
C GLU A 394 -0.29 14.89 -17.92
N TYR A 395 -1.49 14.67 -17.37
CA TYR A 395 -1.83 13.52 -16.55
C TYR A 395 -3.02 12.73 -17.10
N ASN A 396 -2.91 11.40 -17.03
CA ASN A 396 -4.01 10.45 -17.08
C ASN A 396 -4.65 10.36 -15.67
N TYR A 397 -5.98 10.31 -15.58
CA TYR A 397 -6.69 10.17 -14.30
C TYR A 397 -7.27 8.77 -14.13
N PHE A 398 -6.59 7.96 -13.34
CA PHE A 398 -7.05 6.64 -12.97
C PHE A 398 -7.84 6.67 -11.66
N PHE A 399 -8.89 5.89 -11.60
CA PHE A 399 -9.66 5.60 -10.40
C PHE A 399 -9.50 4.12 -10.08
N LYS A 400 -8.92 3.82 -8.92
CA LYS A 400 -8.84 2.46 -8.40
C LYS A 400 -9.69 2.35 -7.16
N HIS A 401 -10.87 1.77 -7.34
CA HIS A 401 -11.84 1.58 -6.27
C HIS A 401 -11.55 0.31 -5.46
N HIS A 402 -12.13 0.25 -4.27
CA HIS A 402 -12.07 -0.92 -3.40
C HIS A 402 -12.76 -2.11 -4.06
N PRO A 403 -12.20 -3.34 -3.97
CA PRO A 403 -12.73 -4.47 -4.72
C PRO A 403 -14.17 -4.91 -4.39
N SER A 404 -14.78 -4.36 -3.34
CA SER A 404 -16.18 -4.63 -2.98
C SER A 404 -17.20 -3.89 -3.83
N TYR A 405 -16.80 -2.82 -4.54
CA TYR A 405 -17.74 -2.05 -5.35
C TYR A 405 -18.06 -2.76 -6.66
N SER A 406 -19.36 -2.81 -6.99
CA SER A 406 -19.80 -3.17 -8.33
C SER A 406 -19.30 -2.13 -9.35
N ILE A 407 -19.22 -2.50 -10.63
CA ILE A 407 -18.83 -1.54 -11.67
C ILE A 407 -19.78 -0.34 -11.75
N GLU A 408 -21.08 -0.56 -11.50
CA GLU A 408 -22.08 0.50 -11.49
C GLU A 408 -21.82 1.50 -10.35
N ASP A 409 -21.48 1.00 -9.16
CA ASP A 409 -21.13 1.84 -8.01
C ASP A 409 -19.84 2.62 -8.25
N GLN A 410 -18.84 1.98 -8.86
CA GLN A 410 -17.57 2.61 -9.22
C GLN A 410 -17.77 3.78 -10.19
N ILE A 411 -18.57 3.58 -11.24
CA ILE A 411 -18.90 4.63 -12.22
C ILE A 411 -19.66 5.77 -11.55
N LYS A 412 -20.68 5.44 -10.74
CA LYS A 412 -21.49 6.43 -10.02
C LYS A 412 -20.63 7.29 -9.10
N LEU A 413 -19.76 6.66 -8.31
CA LEU A 413 -18.88 7.33 -7.37
C LEU A 413 -17.83 8.19 -8.10
N THR A 414 -17.19 7.66 -9.14
CA THR A 414 -16.25 8.45 -9.96
C THR A 414 -16.94 9.68 -10.55
N ASN A 415 -18.11 9.52 -11.18
CA ASN A 415 -18.85 10.65 -11.77
C ASN A 415 -19.20 11.72 -10.73
N HIS A 416 -19.53 11.30 -9.51
CA HIS A 416 -19.79 12.22 -8.41
C HIS A 416 -18.53 12.99 -7.98
N ILE A 417 -17.39 12.31 -7.82
CA ILE A 417 -16.11 12.94 -7.44
C ILE A 417 -15.68 13.97 -8.48
N VAL A 418 -15.84 13.65 -9.76
CA VAL A 418 -15.34 14.47 -10.87
C VAL A 418 -16.33 15.54 -11.33
N GLU A 419 -17.51 15.67 -10.71
CA GLU A 419 -18.62 16.50 -11.21
C GLU A 419 -18.22 17.95 -11.52
N LYS A 420 -17.35 18.54 -10.69
CA LYS A 420 -16.84 19.92 -10.86
C LYS A 420 -15.57 20.01 -11.71
N ALA A 421 -15.10 18.91 -12.28
CA ALA A 421 -13.85 18.81 -13.03
C ALA A 421 -14.09 18.37 -14.47
N ASN A 422 -13.46 19.06 -15.42
CA ASN A 422 -13.50 18.66 -16.82
C ASN A 422 -12.38 17.66 -17.12
N ILE A 423 -12.58 16.40 -16.74
CA ILE A 423 -11.63 15.31 -16.97
C ILE A 423 -12.31 14.09 -17.61
N ASN A 424 -11.50 13.26 -18.26
CA ASN A 424 -11.92 11.95 -18.74
C ASN A 424 -11.36 10.87 -17.79
N PRO A 425 -12.19 10.30 -16.90
CA PRO A 425 -11.72 9.31 -15.94
C PRO A 425 -11.45 7.96 -16.62
N ILE A 426 -10.44 7.25 -16.10
CA ILE A 426 -10.11 5.87 -16.44
C ILE A 426 -10.37 5.03 -15.19
N ILE A 427 -11.25 4.04 -15.26
CA ILE A 427 -11.58 3.21 -14.10
C ILE A 427 -10.89 1.85 -14.26
N PHE A 428 -10.11 1.46 -13.26
CA PHE A 428 -9.51 0.14 -13.20
C PHE A 428 -10.54 -0.92 -12.84
N LYS A 429 -10.31 -2.15 -13.29
CA LYS A 429 -11.02 -3.34 -12.82
C LYS A 429 -10.87 -3.53 -11.31
N SER A 430 -11.78 -4.34 -10.76
CA SER A 430 -11.72 -4.78 -9.37
C SER A 430 -10.64 -5.86 -9.18
N PHE A 431 -9.41 -5.45 -8.87
CA PHE A 431 -8.28 -6.34 -8.54
C PHE A 431 -7.48 -5.83 -7.32
N GLY A 432 -6.64 -6.69 -6.73
CA GLY A 432 -5.70 -6.31 -5.66
C GLY A 432 -4.52 -5.49 -6.19
N TRP A 433 -4.21 -4.34 -5.59
CA TRP A 433 -3.26 -3.38 -6.16
C TRP A 433 -1.87 -3.96 -6.42
N GLU A 434 -1.43 -4.87 -5.55
CA GLU A 434 -0.12 -5.51 -5.60
C GLU A 434 0.05 -6.40 -6.84
N LEU A 435 -1.03 -6.99 -7.35
CA LEU A 435 -1.03 -7.72 -8.63
C LEU A 435 -0.62 -6.82 -9.80
N PHE A 436 -1.09 -5.56 -9.82
CA PHE A 436 -0.68 -4.59 -10.83
C PHE A 436 0.76 -4.13 -10.65
N LEU A 437 1.19 -3.87 -9.41
CA LEU A 437 2.59 -3.51 -9.12
C LEU A 437 3.55 -4.59 -9.59
N SER A 438 3.25 -5.86 -9.32
CA SER A 438 4.07 -6.99 -9.75
C SER A 438 4.08 -7.16 -11.26
N TRP A 439 2.94 -6.97 -11.92
CA TRP A 439 2.85 -7.03 -13.38
C TRP A 439 3.64 -5.91 -14.08
N ASP A 440 3.48 -4.64 -13.65
CA ASP A 440 4.23 -3.51 -14.23
C ASP A 440 5.74 -3.73 -14.09
N ASN A 441 6.20 -4.21 -12.93
CA ASN A 441 7.60 -4.54 -12.71
C ASN A 441 8.07 -5.66 -13.64
N TYR A 442 7.31 -6.74 -13.75
CA TYR A 442 7.64 -7.85 -14.64
C TYR A 442 7.75 -7.38 -16.11
N GLN A 443 6.79 -6.60 -16.61
CA GLN A 443 6.79 -6.08 -17.98
C GLN A 443 8.00 -5.19 -18.26
N GLN A 444 8.44 -4.39 -17.28
CA GLN A 444 9.67 -3.61 -17.43
C GLN A 444 10.91 -4.46 -17.60
N HIS A 445 10.96 -5.66 -17.01
CA HIS A 445 12.10 -6.57 -17.14
C HIS A 445 12.07 -7.34 -18.46
N ILE A 446 10.90 -7.82 -18.89
CA ILE A 446 10.79 -8.67 -20.09
C ILE A 446 10.60 -7.89 -21.40
N ASN A 447 10.01 -6.69 -21.35
CA ASN A 447 9.60 -5.91 -22.52
C ASN A 447 10.15 -4.47 -22.48
N ASN A 448 11.35 -4.27 -21.93
CA ASN A 448 11.94 -2.96 -21.62
C ASN A 448 12.01 -1.95 -22.79
N SER A 449 11.96 -2.42 -24.04
CA SER A 449 12.08 -1.59 -25.24
C SER A 449 10.76 -1.18 -25.86
N THR A 450 9.67 -1.87 -25.51
CA THR A 450 8.33 -1.67 -26.12
C THR A 450 7.27 -1.27 -25.11
N TYR A 451 7.47 -1.62 -23.84
CA TYR A 451 6.55 -1.30 -22.77
C TYR A 451 6.81 0.11 -22.23
N THR A 452 5.76 0.90 -22.06
CA THR A 452 5.83 2.18 -21.36
C THR A 452 5.48 1.94 -19.90
N PRO A 453 6.44 2.08 -18.97
CA PRO A 453 6.23 1.77 -17.56
C PRO A 453 5.15 2.62 -16.91
N PHE A 454 4.35 2.02 -16.03
CA PHE A 454 3.46 2.81 -15.18
C PHE A 454 4.27 3.46 -14.05
N PHE A 455 5.14 2.71 -13.39
CA PHE A 455 6.20 3.23 -12.50
C PHE A 455 7.55 3.13 -13.20
N THR A 456 8.38 4.18 -13.17
CA THR A 456 9.67 4.17 -13.85
C THR A 456 10.77 3.63 -12.95
N SER A 457 11.33 2.45 -13.23
CA SER A 457 12.50 1.94 -12.49
C SER A 457 13.69 2.92 -12.45
N LYS A 458 14.59 2.72 -11.46
CA LYS A 458 15.75 3.58 -11.11
C LYS A 458 16.63 4.01 -12.30
N THR A 459 16.61 3.29 -13.43
CA THR A 459 17.41 3.63 -14.61
C THR A 459 17.07 5.02 -15.19
N ASN A 460 15.88 5.56 -14.89
CA ASN A 460 15.50 6.93 -15.22
C ASN A 460 15.70 7.85 -14.00
N GLN A 461 16.77 8.66 -13.99
CA GLN A 461 17.23 9.53 -12.90
C GLN A 461 16.26 10.68 -12.51
N SER A 462 14.97 10.60 -12.82
CA SER A 462 13.99 11.64 -12.47
C SER A 462 13.61 11.55 -11.00
N ILE A 463 13.66 12.69 -10.29
CA ILE A 463 13.07 12.85 -8.95
C ILE A 463 11.53 12.85 -9.03
N ASN A 464 10.98 13.32 -10.16
CA ASN A 464 9.53 13.36 -10.35
C ASN A 464 9.02 11.97 -10.78
N PRO A 465 8.11 11.35 -10.03
CA PRO A 465 7.61 10.04 -10.35
C PRO A 465 6.67 10.09 -11.56
N GLN A 466 6.71 9.04 -12.39
CA GLN A 466 5.78 8.87 -13.51
C GLN A 466 4.33 8.70 -13.04
N THR A 467 4.15 8.11 -11.85
CA THR A 467 2.86 7.87 -11.22
C THR A 467 2.80 8.57 -9.87
N SER A 468 1.71 9.27 -9.60
CA SER A 468 1.43 9.87 -8.30
C SER A 468 0.05 9.47 -7.81
N PHE A 469 -0.07 9.25 -6.51
CA PHE A 469 -1.32 8.89 -5.88
C PHE A 469 -1.95 10.13 -5.27
N VAL A 470 -3.27 10.18 -5.31
CA VAL A 470 -4.11 11.23 -4.74
C VAL A 470 -5.34 10.62 -4.09
N GLY A 471 -5.97 11.35 -3.20
CA GLY A 471 -7.22 10.91 -2.59
C GLY A 471 -7.63 11.75 -1.39
N LEU A 472 -8.62 11.27 -0.65
CA LEU A 472 -9.07 11.88 0.61
C LEU A 472 -8.82 10.98 1.82
N LEU A 473 -8.52 9.71 1.55
CA LEU A 473 -8.13 8.74 2.55
C LEU A 473 -6.70 8.30 2.23
N TYR A 474 -5.76 8.63 3.11
CA TYR A 474 -4.40 8.09 3.05
C TYR A 474 -4.44 6.63 3.55
N SER A 475 -5.06 5.76 2.75
CA SER A 475 -5.41 4.38 3.11
C SER A 475 -4.17 3.50 3.25
N THR A 476 -4.20 2.58 4.22
CA THR A 476 -2.99 2.03 4.82
C THR A 476 -2.26 1.02 3.94
N SER A 477 -2.96 -0.01 3.44
CA SER A 477 -2.32 -1.12 2.73
C SER A 477 -1.72 -0.68 1.41
N VAL A 478 -2.49 -0.06 0.53
CA VAL A 478 -2.03 0.38 -0.81
C VAL A 478 -0.85 1.35 -0.73
N ILE A 479 -0.86 2.27 0.23
CA ILE A 479 0.21 3.26 0.40
C ILE A 479 1.48 2.57 0.89
N LEU A 480 1.37 1.71 1.92
CA LEU A 480 2.51 0.98 2.45
C LEU A 480 3.05 -0.05 1.45
N THR A 481 2.19 -0.75 0.70
CA THR A 481 2.62 -1.71 -0.32
C THR A 481 3.28 -1.00 -1.49
N THR A 482 2.74 0.13 -1.97
CA THR A 482 3.39 0.92 -3.01
C THR A 482 4.74 1.46 -2.55
N TYR A 483 4.84 1.97 -1.31
CA TYR A 483 6.10 2.41 -0.73
C TYR A 483 7.14 1.28 -0.69
N SER A 484 6.77 0.15 -0.07
CA SER A 484 7.64 -1.01 0.10
C SER A 484 8.09 -1.56 -1.26
N PHE A 485 7.15 -1.72 -2.20
CA PHE A 485 7.44 -2.28 -3.51
C PHE A 485 8.31 -1.37 -4.38
N THR A 486 8.08 -0.06 -4.35
CA THR A 486 8.93 0.90 -5.09
C THR A 486 10.35 0.93 -4.56
N LEU A 487 10.53 0.84 -3.24
CA LEU A 487 11.83 0.72 -2.62
C LEU A 487 12.54 -0.60 -3.00
N ASN A 488 11.84 -1.73 -2.84
CA ASN A 488 12.46 -3.06 -2.88
C ASN A 488 12.58 -3.62 -4.30
N GLU A 489 11.55 -3.49 -5.13
CA GLU A 489 11.47 -4.14 -6.45
C GLU A 489 11.80 -3.17 -7.60
N TYR A 490 11.43 -1.89 -7.47
CA TYR A 490 11.78 -0.86 -8.46
C TYR A 490 13.12 -0.16 -8.18
N GLY A 491 13.68 -0.35 -6.99
CA GLY A 491 14.97 0.19 -6.56
C GLY A 491 14.98 1.70 -6.31
N TYR A 492 13.84 2.30 -6.00
CA TYR A 492 13.71 3.73 -5.70
C TYR A 492 14.51 4.10 -4.45
N THR A 493 14.93 5.37 -4.33
CA THR A 493 15.28 5.91 -3.01
C THR A 493 14.04 6.11 -2.16
N GLU A 494 14.19 6.23 -0.83
CA GLU A 494 13.06 6.53 0.08
C GLU A 494 12.32 7.81 -0.35
N GLU A 495 13.05 8.84 -0.79
CA GLU A 495 12.49 10.10 -1.31
C GLU A 495 11.64 9.87 -2.57
N GLN A 496 12.15 9.11 -3.54
CA GLN A 496 11.41 8.79 -4.77
C GLN A 496 10.16 7.96 -4.50
N ALA A 497 10.27 6.97 -3.61
CA ALA A 497 9.15 6.14 -3.17
C ALA A 497 8.07 7.02 -2.54
N PHE A 498 8.44 7.90 -1.60
CA PHE A 498 7.53 8.81 -0.93
C PHE A 498 6.86 9.81 -1.88
N LEU A 499 7.58 10.37 -2.86
CA LEU A 499 7.01 11.33 -3.81
C LEU A 499 5.85 10.73 -4.63
N SER A 500 5.87 9.43 -4.89
CA SER A 500 4.79 8.72 -5.59
C SER A 500 3.50 8.64 -4.75
N ILE A 501 3.62 8.73 -3.43
CA ILE A 501 2.53 8.59 -2.45
C ILE A 501 2.50 9.77 -1.47
N ALA A 502 2.95 10.95 -1.88
CA ALA A 502 3.18 12.05 -0.94
C ALA A 502 1.89 12.40 -0.17
N SER A 503 1.97 12.51 1.16
CA SER A 503 0.80 12.80 2.00
C SER A 503 0.12 14.14 1.69
N SER A 504 0.86 15.09 1.09
CA SER A 504 0.30 16.36 0.59
C SER A 504 -0.71 16.20 -0.56
N ASN A 505 -0.78 15.02 -1.16
CA ASN A 505 -1.78 14.63 -2.17
C ASN A 505 -3.03 14.00 -1.55
N PHE A 506 -3.04 13.83 -0.23
CA PHE A 506 -4.13 13.26 0.55
C PHE A 506 -4.56 14.24 1.64
N PRO A 507 -5.19 15.37 1.26
CA PRO A 507 -5.59 16.37 2.24
C PRO A 507 -6.59 15.80 3.24
N ILE A 508 -6.41 16.16 4.51
CA ILE A 508 -7.24 15.72 5.63
C ILE A 508 -8.59 16.42 5.55
N VAL A 509 -9.63 15.61 5.42
CA VAL A 509 -11.03 16.04 5.40
C VAL A 509 -11.48 16.51 6.77
N GLY A 510 -12.38 17.49 6.79
CA GLY A 510 -12.95 18.05 8.02
C GLY A 510 -14.47 17.98 8.10
N THR A 511 -15.18 17.54 7.05
CA THR A 511 -16.66 17.46 7.10
C THR A 511 -17.18 16.07 7.47
N TYR A 512 -16.32 15.05 7.49
CA TYR A 512 -16.67 13.68 7.88
C TYR A 512 -15.49 12.94 8.53
N GLY A 513 -15.79 11.84 9.22
CA GLY A 513 -14.79 10.98 9.84
C GLY A 513 -14.22 9.93 8.87
N LEU A 514 -12.92 9.68 8.94
CA LEU A 514 -12.23 8.62 8.17
C LEU A 514 -12.36 7.22 8.80
N TRP A 515 -12.97 7.08 9.97
CA TRP A 515 -13.06 5.80 10.69
C TRP A 515 -14.49 5.50 11.17
N GLY A 516 -14.97 4.29 10.85
CA GLY A 516 -16.26 3.76 11.28
C GLY A 516 -17.37 3.93 10.24
N TRP A 517 -18.28 2.95 10.18
CA TRP A 517 -19.46 2.96 9.30
C TRP A 517 -20.51 4.02 9.69
N ASN A 518 -20.28 4.75 10.80
CA ASN A 518 -21.05 5.92 11.21
C ASN A 518 -20.33 7.19 10.72
N ILE A 519 -20.44 7.42 9.41
CA ILE A 519 -19.80 8.53 8.67
C ILE A 519 -20.50 9.88 8.93
N TYR A 520 -21.64 9.87 9.64
CA TYR A 520 -22.47 11.05 9.87
C TYR A 520 -22.12 11.73 11.18
N LEU A 521 -21.07 12.55 11.14
CA LEU A 521 -20.77 13.56 12.15
C LEU A 521 -20.81 14.97 11.53
N SER A 522 -21.68 15.20 10.54
CA SER A 522 -21.85 16.52 9.91
C SER A 522 -22.27 17.62 10.90
N SER A 523 -22.63 17.27 12.14
CA SER A 523 -22.87 18.19 13.24
C SER A 523 -21.62 18.68 13.98
N GLU A 524 -20.47 18.02 13.81
CA GLU A 524 -19.24 18.40 14.51
C GLU A 524 -18.46 19.51 13.79
N PRO A 525 -17.78 20.41 14.53
CA PRO A 525 -16.93 21.43 13.94
C PRO A 525 -15.80 20.83 13.07
N TYR A 526 -15.49 21.52 11.96
CA TYR A 526 -14.48 21.10 10.99
C TYR A 526 -13.12 20.73 11.64
N ASP A 527 -12.65 21.57 12.57
CA ASP A 527 -11.35 21.37 13.22
C ASP A 527 -11.31 20.16 14.16
N GLU A 528 -12.45 19.79 14.76
CA GLU A 528 -12.57 18.60 15.60
C GLU A 528 -12.50 17.32 14.75
N ASN A 529 -13.20 17.31 13.60
CA ASN A 529 -13.11 16.22 12.63
C ASN A 529 -11.70 16.08 12.06
N VAL A 530 -11.04 17.19 11.68
CA VAL A 530 -9.64 17.16 11.24
C VAL A 530 -8.74 16.55 12.31
N SER A 531 -8.90 16.97 13.57
CA SER A 531 -8.09 16.46 14.69
C SER A 531 -8.30 14.96 14.90
N ARG A 532 -9.55 14.48 14.82
CA ARG A 532 -9.87 13.05 14.89
C ARG A 532 -9.25 12.26 13.73
N ASN A 533 -9.40 12.76 12.51
CA ASN A 533 -8.87 12.13 11.30
C ASN A 533 -7.34 12.05 11.33
N LEU A 534 -6.68 13.10 11.82
CA LEU A 534 -5.24 13.10 12.07
C LEU A 534 -4.84 12.05 13.09
N ASN A 535 -5.52 11.98 14.24
CA ASN A 535 -5.23 10.98 15.27
C ASN A 535 -5.39 9.54 14.74
N PHE A 536 -6.41 9.30 13.92
CA PHE A 536 -6.61 8.00 13.27
C PHE A 536 -5.44 7.66 12.35
N LEU A 537 -5.05 8.56 11.45
CA LEU A 537 -3.92 8.32 10.54
C LEU A 537 -2.59 8.21 11.31
N ASP A 538 -2.40 8.97 12.39
CA ASP A 538 -1.21 8.87 13.23
C ASP A 538 -1.12 7.50 13.91
N SER A 539 -2.25 6.92 14.33
CA SER A 539 -2.27 5.55 14.87
C SER A 539 -1.80 4.51 13.85
N ILE A 540 -2.05 4.74 12.56
CA ILE A 540 -1.63 3.83 11.48
C ILE A 540 -0.13 3.95 11.22
N TYR A 541 0.38 5.17 11.06
CA TYR A 541 1.70 5.39 10.48
C TYR A 541 2.83 5.55 11.50
N LYS A 542 2.51 5.92 12.75
CA LYS A 542 3.50 6.10 13.83
C LYS A 542 4.47 4.91 14.04
N PRO A 543 4.11 3.64 13.81
CA PRO A 543 5.05 2.51 13.91
C PRO A 543 6.20 2.57 12.91
N TYR A 544 5.98 3.19 11.76
CA TYR A 544 6.94 3.25 10.66
C TYR A 544 7.66 4.60 10.70
N GLN A 545 8.44 4.87 11.75
CA GLN A 545 8.93 6.22 12.07
C GLN A 545 9.51 6.99 10.87
N LYS A 546 10.41 6.37 10.10
CA LYS A 546 10.96 7.02 8.89
C LYS A 546 9.88 7.48 7.92
N PHE A 547 8.93 6.60 7.63
CA PHE A 547 7.76 6.93 6.81
C PHE A 547 6.88 7.99 7.49
N TYR A 548 6.68 7.87 8.81
CA TYR A 548 5.85 8.76 9.60
C TYR A 548 6.39 10.19 9.63
N GLU A 549 7.70 10.39 9.75
CA GLU A 549 8.36 11.70 9.68
C GLU A 549 8.11 12.38 8.33
N MET A 550 8.24 11.63 7.23
CA MET A 550 7.94 12.14 5.89
C MET A 550 6.46 12.48 5.73
N TYR A 551 5.58 11.63 6.28
CA TYR A 551 4.13 11.85 6.33
C TYR A 551 3.77 13.12 7.12
N LEU A 552 4.38 13.34 8.30
CA LEU A 552 4.15 14.50 9.18
C LEU A 552 4.47 15.82 8.50
N ASN A 553 5.60 15.89 7.80
CA ASN A 553 6.11 17.14 7.20
C ASN A 553 5.26 17.65 6.03
N ASN A 554 4.31 16.86 5.54
CA ASN A 554 3.60 17.11 4.28
C ASN A 554 2.07 17.14 4.40
N LYS A 555 1.49 17.09 5.61
CA LYS A 555 0.04 17.08 5.78
C LYS A 555 -0.59 18.44 5.49
N LYS A 556 -1.76 18.41 4.87
CA LYS A 556 -2.60 19.59 4.61
C LYS A 556 -4.04 19.22 4.90
N THR A 557 -4.83 20.15 5.42
CA THR A 557 -6.30 20.00 5.39
C THR A 557 -6.83 20.29 3.98
N THR A 558 -8.04 19.86 3.66
CA THR A 558 -8.69 20.20 2.37
C THR A 558 -8.77 21.71 2.16
N ASN A 559 -9.11 22.48 3.20
CA ASN A 559 -9.10 23.95 3.16
C ASN A 559 -7.71 24.54 2.83
N GLN A 560 -6.66 24.04 3.48
CA GLN A 560 -5.28 24.49 3.20
C GLN A 560 -4.85 24.14 1.78
N PHE A 561 -5.09 22.90 1.35
CA PHE A 561 -4.77 22.43 0.01
C PHE A 561 -5.47 23.26 -1.08
N ASN A 562 -6.78 23.47 -0.94
CA ASN A 562 -7.59 24.24 -1.89
C ASN A 562 -7.08 25.68 -1.99
N ARG A 563 -6.79 26.33 -0.85
CA ARG A 563 -6.27 27.71 -0.83
C ARG A 563 -4.93 27.81 -1.54
N GLU A 564 -3.97 26.96 -1.19
CA GLU A 564 -2.62 27.00 -1.76
C GLU A 564 -2.61 26.78 -3.28
N VAL A 565 -3.42 25.85 -3.78
CA VAL A 565 -3.52 25.61 -5.22
C VAL A 565 -4.10 26.83 -5.93
N ASN A 566 -5.16 27.44 -5.38
CA ASN A 566 -5.80 28.60 -5.98
C ASN A 566 -4.89 29.84 -5.96
N GLU A 567 -4.23 30.13 -4.84
CA GLU A 567 -3.31 31.27 -4.71
C GLU A 567 -2.08 31.16 -5.65
N ASN A 568 -1.54 29.96 -5.82
CA ASN A 568 -0.42 29.73 -6.74
C ASN A 568 -0.82 29.90 -8.21
N THR A 569 -2.07 29.61 -8.54
CA THR A 569 -2.61 29.81 -9.90
C THR A 569 -2.76 31.30 -10.21
N ASP A 570 -3.25 32.08 -9.26
CA ASP A 570 -3.43 33.53 -9.40
C ASP A 570 -2.09 34.28 -9.48
N ASN A 571 -1.09 33.85 -8.69
CA ASN A 571 0.24 34.46 -8.71
C ASN A 571 1.02 34.19 -10.01
N ASN A 572 0.84 33.03 -10.65
CA ASN A 572 1.45 32.76 -11.96
C ASN A 572 0.83 33.61 -13.09
N SER A 573 -0.45 33.96 -13.00
CA SER A 573 -1.09 34.88 -13.95
C SER A 573 -0.57 36.33 -13.81
N ASN A 574 -0.25 36.74 -12.58
CA ASN A 574 0.30 38.05 -12.29
C ASN A 574 1.80 38.14 -12.61
N SER A 575 2.59 37.09 -12.36
CA SER A 575 4.03 37.08 -12.69
C SER A 575 4.29 37.20 -14.20
N LEU A 576 3.47 36.56 -15.04
CA LEU A 576 3.49 36.75 -16.50
C LEU A 576 3.19 38.20 -16.90
N LYS A 577 2.22 38.87 -16.26
CA LYS A 577 1.97 40.31 -16.47
C LYS A 577 3.20 41.16 -16.12
N TYR A 578 3.89 40.86 -15.02
CA TYR A 578 5.12 41.56 -14.64
C TYR A 578 6.30 41.26 -15.56
N PHE A 579 6.30 40.14 -16.29
CA PHE A 579 7.33 39.81 -17.27
C PHE A 579 7.10 40.49 -18.64
N TYR A 580 5.85 40.63 -19.08
CA TYR A 580 5.52 41.27 -20.36
C TYR A 580 5.59 42.80 -20.35
N ILE A 581 5.30 43.44 -19.21
CA ILE A 581 5.34 44.91 -19.11
C ILE A 581 6.74 45.47 -19.44
N PRO A 582 7.85 44.94 -18.88
CA PRO A 582 9.20 45.38 -19.25
C PRO A 582 9.54 45.12 -20.72
N LEU A 583 9.10 44.00 -21.29
CA LEU A 583 9.36 43.61 -22.68
C LEU A 583 8.64 44.53 -23.68
N ILE A 584 7.38 44.88 -23.39
CA ILE A 584 6.60 45.86 -24.16
C ILE A 584 7.23 47.25 -24.03
N THR A 585 7.65 47.63 -22.82
CA THR A 585 8.28 48.93 -22.55
C THR A 585 9.62 49.06 -23.29
N LEU A 586 10.44 48.01 -23.29
CA LEU A 586 11.71 47.97 -24.02
C LEU A 586 11.49 48.05 -25.53
N SER A 587 10.50 47.33 -26.05
CA SER A 587 10.13 47.37 -27.47
C SER A 587 9.68 48.77 -27.90
N LEU A 588 8.90 49.46 -27.07
CA LEU A 588 8.48 50.84 -27.32
C LEU A 588 9.67 51.82 -27.31
N LEU A 589 10.60 51.67 -26.36
CA LEU A 589 11.80 52.51 -26.27
C LEU A 589 12.71 52.35 -27.49
N VAL A 590 12.88 51.12 -27.98
CA VAL A 590 13.63 50.84 -29.21
C VAL A 590 12.94 51.48 -30.41
N LEU A 591 11.61 51.42 -30.49
CA LEU A 591 10.85 52.03 -31.57
C LEU A 591 10.98 53.57 -31.56
N ILE A 592 10.89 54.19 -30.38
CA ILE A 592 11.07 55.64 -30.20
C ILE A 592 12.49 56.05 -30.58
N ALA A 593 13.50 55.29 -30.17
CA ALA A 593 14.89 55.55 -30.53
C ALA A 593 15.12 55.44 -32.05
N ALA A 594 14.55 54.42 -32.70
CA ALA A 594 14.63 54.24 -34.15
C ALA A 594 13.94 55.39 -34.90
N CYS A 595 12.73 55.77 -34.49
CA CYS A 595 12.02 56.91 -35.06
C CYS A 595 12.78 58.23 -34.88
N SER A 596 13.34 58.46 -33.68
CA SER A 596 14.15 59.65 -33.39
C SER A 596 15.42 59.71 -34.23
N TYR A 597 16.09 58.56 -34.40
CA TYR A 597 17.27 58.44 -35.25
C TYR A 597 16.94 58.71 -36.72
N MET A 598 15.84 58.14 -37.24
CA MET A 598 15.39 58.41 -38.61
C MET A 598 15.06 59.89 -38.83
N PHE A 599 14.40 60.53 -37.85
CA PHE A 599 14.08 61.96 -37.92
C PHE A 599 15.35 62.82 -37.94
N LEU A 600 16.31 62.57 -37.05
CA LEU A 600 17.60 63.28 -37.01
C LEU A 600 18.41 63.08 -38.29
N LYS A 601 18.45 61.85 -38.83
CA LYS A 601 19.13 61.54 -40.09
C LYS A 601 18.52 62.31 -41.27
N ARG A 602 17.19 62.46 -41.28
CA ARG A 602 16.46 63.22 -42.33
C ARG A 602 16.74 64.72 -42.22
N LYS A 603 16.78 65.27 -41.00
CA LYS A 603 17.15 66.68 -40.75
C LYS A 603 18.57 66.99 -41.22
N ASN A 604 19.55 66.16 -40.86
CA ASN A 604 20.95 66.34 -41.27
C ASN A 604 21.16 66.18 -42.78
N LYS A 605 20.29 65.43 -43.48
CA LYS A 605 20.35 65.32 -44.95
C LYS A 605 19.84 66.61 -45.61
N ASN A 606 18.81 67.24 -45.06
CA ASN A 606 18.27 68.49 -45.57
C ASN A 606 19.20 69.69 -45.28
N GLU A 607 19.90 69.70 -44.13
CA GLU A 607 20.91 70.73 -43.82
C GLU A 607 22.19 70.64 -44.67
N LYS A 608 22.41 69.53 -45.39
CA LYS A 608 23.51 69.39 -46.38
C LYS A 608 23.10 69.73 -47.81
N GLN A 609 21.81 69.96 -48.05
CA GLN A 609 21.25 70.29 -49.37
C GLN A 609 20.86 71.77 -49.51
N ASN A 610 20.90 72.52 -48.41
CA ASN A 610 20.94 73.98 -48.37
C ASN A 610 22.37 74.43 -48.02
#